data_AF-A0A652YLU6-F1
#
_entry.id   AF-A0A652YLU6-F1
#
_cell.length_a   1.000
_cell.length_b   1.000
_cell.length_c   1.000
_cell.angle_alpha   90.00
_cell.angle_beta   90.00
_cell.angle_gamma   90.00
#
_symmetry.space_group_name_H-M   'P 1'
#
loop_
_entity.id
_entity.type
_entity.pdbx_description
1 polymer ?
#
loop_
_entity_poly.entity_id
_entity_poly.type
_entity_poly.pdbx_seq_one_letter_code
_entity_poly.pdbx_strand_id
1 'polypeptide(L)'
;MSKKISKKSPPISGAPGQATPPLEEPVKPRIPLPPKADQRSPQLRTATAAAVEGPPSARSQQGEYLTTAQGARLYDTDHSLKAGERGPTLLQDHHLREKITHFDHERIPERV
;
A
#
# COMPACT_ATOMS: atom_id res chain seq x y z
N MET A 1 -10.22 19.51 -40.75
CA MET A 1 -10.45 18.42 -39.79
C MET A 1 -9.13 18.06 -39.11
N SER A 2 -8.82 18.64 -37.95
CA SER A 2 -7.54 18.40 -37.26
C SER A 2 -7.60 17.13 -36.42
N LYS A 3 -6.82 16.11 -36.80
CA LYS A 3 -6.59 14.90 -35.99
C LYS A 3 -5.84 15.29 -34.71
N LYS A 4 -6.49 15.20 -33.55
CA LYS A 4 -5.81 15.23 -32.25
C LYS A 4 -4.95 13.98 -32.11
N ILE A 5 -3.64 14.14 -32.17
CA ILE A 5 -2.68 13.07 -31.89
C ILE A 5 -2.67 12.85 -30.38
N SER A 6 -3.22 11.73 -29.94
CA SER A 6 -3.14 11.27 -28.55
C SER A 6 -1.71 10.83 -28.26
N LYS A 7 -0.91 11.70 -27.64
CA LYS A 7 0.40 11.34 -27.09
C LYS A 7 0.21 10.49 -25.82
N LYS A 8 -0.16 9.22 -25.96
CA LYS A 8 0.07 8.24 -24.90
C LYS A 8 1.50 7.74 -25.05
N SER A 9 2.45 8.48 -24.47
CA SER A 9 3.78 7.96 -24.22
C SER A 9 3.64 6.69 -23.36
N PRO A 10 4.27 5.56 -23.71
CA PRO A 10 4.27 4.40 -22.84
C PRO A 10 4.90 4.79 -21.49
N PRO A 11 4.42 4.24 -20.36
CA PRO A 11 5.01 4.53 -19.07
C PRO A 11 6.49 4.10 -19.10
N ILE A 12 7.38 5.03 -18.79
CA ILE A 12 8.82 4.75 -18.69
C ILE A 12 8.99 3.78 -17.51
N SER A 13 9.44 2.56 -17.81
CA SER A 13 9.77 1.57 -16.80
C SER A 13 10.83 2.13 -15.85
N GLY A 14 10.61 2.01 -14.54
CA GLY A 14 11.59 2.42 -13.52
C GLY A 14 11.51 3.88 -13.03
N ALA A 15 10.54 4.70 -13.49
CA ALA A 15 10.30 6.00 -12.87
C ALA A 15 9.78 5.78 -11.42
N PRO A 16 10.42 6.34 -10.37
CA PRO A 16 10.05 6.02 -8.98
C PRO A 16 8.65 6.54 -8.61
N GLY A 17 8.24 7.70 -9.16
CA GLY A 17 6.95 8.35 -8.87
C GLY A 17 5.83 8.01 -9.86
N GLN A 18 4.57 8.19 -9.45
CA GLN A 18 3.36 8.04 -10.30
C GLN A 18 3.21 9.14 -11.35
N ALA A 19 3.75 10.33 -11.06
CA ALA A 19 3.86 11.45 -11.98
C ALA A 19 5.17 12.18 -11.70
N THR A 20 5.65 12.96 -12.67
CA THR A 20 6.78 13.86 -12.47
C THR A 20 6.41 14.90 -11.40
N PRO A 21 7.23 15.08 -10.36
CA PRO A 21 6.98 16.14 -9.38
C PRO A 21 7.03 17.51 -10.08
N PRO A 22 6.08 18.41 -9.82
CA PRO A 22 6.14 19.77 -10.36
C PRO A 22 7.33 20.53 -9.74
N LEU A 23 7.85 21.50 -10.48
CA LEU A 23 8.89 22.41 -9.98
C LEU A 23 8.33 23.36 -8.91
N GLU A 24 7.06 23.75 -9.04
CA GLU A 24 6.35 24.56 -8.06
C GLU A 24 5.92 23.72 -6.86
N GLU A 25 6.08 24.28 -5.67
CA GLU A 25 5.67 23.62 -4.43
C GLU A 25 4.14 23.41 -4.40
N PRO A 26 3.67 22.22 -4.01
CA PRO A 26 2.25 21.90 -3.98
C PRO A 26 1.57 22.58 -2.78
N VAL A 27 1.17 23.85 -2.96
CA VAL A 27 0.43 24.64 -1.95
C VAL A 27 -1.07 24.33 -1.90
N LYS A 28 -1.56 23.47 -2.80
CA LYS A 28 -2.98 23.07 -2.86
C LYS A 28 -3.12 21.60 -2.47
N PRO A 29 -4.07 21.26 -1.57
CA PRO A 29 -4.41 19.86 -1.32
C PRO A 29 -4.86 19.21 -2.62
N ARG A 30 -4.33 18.02 -2.91
CA ARG A 30 -4.73 17.20 -4.06
C ARG A 30 -5.11 15.81 -3.57
N ILE A 31 -6.05 15.19 -4.27
CA ILE A 31 -6.33 13.77 -4.07
C ILE A 31 -5.08 12.93 -4.41
N PRO A 32 -4.89 11.77 -3.76
CA PRO A 32 -3.85 10.83 -4.15
C PRO A 32 -3.95 10.52 -5.65
N LEU A 33 -2.80 10.45 -6.31
CA LEU A 33 -2.73 10.08 -7.71
C LEU A 33 -3.22 8.62 -7.89
N PRO A 34 -3.85 8.30 -9.03
CA PRO A 34 -4.31 6.94 -9.28
C PRO A 34 -3.11 5.98 -9.39
N PRO A 35 -3.21 4.76 -8.86
CA PRO A 35 -2.12 3.80 -8.86
C PRO A 35 -1.67 3.46 -10.28
N LYS A 36 -0.36 3.29 -10.45
CA LYS A 36 0.24 2.83 -11.72
C LYS A 36 -0.24 1.41 -12.07
N ALA A 37 0.02 0.98 -13.30
CA ALA A 37 -0.34 -0.36 -13.77
C ALA A 37 0.31 -1.49 -12.94
N ASP A 38 1.54 -1.30 -12.50
CA ASP A 38 2.32 -2.19 -11.63
C ASP A 38 1.91 -2.11 -10.15
N GLN A 39 1.19 -1.06 -9.75
CA GLN A 39 0.64 -0.88 -8.40
C GLN A 39 -0.79 -1.42 -8.27
N ARG A 40 -1.30 -2.12 -9.28
CA ARG A 40 -2.64 -2.71 -9.26
C ARG A 40 -2.62 -4.06 -8.55
N SER A 41 -3.70 -4.35 -7.83
CA SER A 41 -3.96 -5.70 -7.32
C SER A 41 -3.96 -6.73 -8.47
N PRO A 42 -3.49 -7.96 -8.22
CA PRO A 42 -3.63 -9.06 -9.17
C PRO A 42 -5.10 -9.28 -9.59
N GLN A 43 -5.31 -9.87 -10.77
CA GLN A 43 -6.65 -10.23 -11.23
C GLN A 43 -7.35 -11.12 -10.19
N LEU A 44 -8.61 -10.81 -9.89
CA LEU A 44 -9.45 -11.63 -9.03
C LEU A 44 -9.73 -12.96 -9.72
N ARG A 45 -9.13 -14.02 -9.19
CA ARG A 45 -9.25 -15.40 -9.66
C ARG A 45 -9.47 -16.33 -8.47
N THR A 46 -10.22 -17.41 -8.68
CA THR A 46 -10.29 -18.52 -7.71
C THR A 46 -8.98 -19.32 -7.70
N ALA A 47 -8.82 -20.23 -6.74
CA ALA A 47 -7.69 -21.16 -6.69
C ALA A 47 -7.54 -22.01 -7.96
N THR A 48 -8.64 -22.24 -8.68
CA THR A 48 -8.68 -22.97 -9.97
C THR A 48 -8.70 -22.04 -11.19
N ALA A 49 -8.31 -20.77 -11.02
CA ALA A 49 -8.20 -19.75 -12.07
C ALA A 49 -9.52 -19.28 -12.73
N ALA A 50 -10.69 -19.63 -12.17
CA ALA A 50 -11.96 -19.09 -12.63
C ALA A 50 -12.04 -17.58 -12.36
N ALA A 51 -12.65 -16.83 -13.28
CA ALA A 51 -12.83 -15.38 -13.14
C ALA A 51 -13.82 -15.07 -12.00
N VAL A 52 -13.50 -14.07 -11.19
CA VAL A 52 -14.37 -13.57 -10.13
C VAL A 52 -14.64 -12.09 -10.37
N GLU A 53 -15.91 -11.69 -10.35
CA GLU A 53 -16.31 -10.29 -10.43
C GLU A 53 -16.07 -9.58 -9.10
N GLY A 54 -15.56 -8.35 -9.15
CA GLY A 54 -15.35 -7.54 -7.96
C GLY A 54 -14.52 -6.29 -8.25
N PRO A 55 -14.56 -5.28 -7.35
CA PRO A 55 -13.74 -4.08 -7.51
C PRO A 55 -12.25 -4.45 -7.42
N PRO A 56 -11.36 -3.70 -8.09
CA PRO A 56 -9.92 -3.93 -8.02
C PRO A 56 -9.34 -3.82 -6.60
N SER A 57 -10.05 -3.15 -5.69
CA SER A 57 -9.76 -3.03 -4.27
C SER A 57 -10.34 -4.16 -3.40
N ALA A 58 -10.96 -5.20 -3.99
CA ALA A 58 -11.55 -6.29 -3.21
C ALA A 58 -10.54 -7.05 -2.33
N ARG A 59 -9.24 -6.93 -2.62
CA ARG A 59 -8.14 -7.50 -1.81
C ARG A 59 -7.29 -6.46 -1.09
N SER A 60 -7.59 -5.16 -1.21
CA SER A 60 -6.92 -4.15 -0.39
C SER A 60 -7.48 -4.20 1.03
N GLN A 61 -6.80 -3.58 1.99
CA GLN A 61 -7.43 -3.32 3.28
C GLN A 61 -8.73 -2.52 3.05
N GLN A 62 -9.82 -2.95 3.69
CA GLN A 62 -11.10 -2.25 3.70
C GLN A 62 -11.40 -1.75 5.11
N GLY A 63 -12.03 -0.58 5.21
CA GLY A 63 -12.36 0.07 6.48
C GLY A 63 -11.67 1.42 6.65
N GLU A 64 -12.24 2.27 7.48
CA GLU A 64 -11.72 3.63 7.74
C GLU A 64 -10.59 3.65 8.76
N TYR A 65 -10.44 2.57 9.53
CA TYR A 65 -9.49 2.49 10.63
C TYR A 65 -8.37 1.50 10.35
N LEU A 66 -7.18 1.83 10.83
CA LEU A 66 -6.07 0.90 10.89
C LEU A 66 -6.36 -0.14 11.97
N THR A 67 -6.12 -1.41 11.68
CA THR A 67 -6.36 -2.52 12.61
C THR A 67 -5.18 -3.47 12.66
N THR A 68 -5.09 -4.25 13.74
CA THR A 68 -4.26 -5.46 13.78
C THR A 68 -4.85 -6.54 12.87
N ALA A 69 -4.11 -7.64 12.67
CA ALA A 69 -4.54 -8.80 11.90
C ALA A 69 -5.78 -9.50 12.49
N GLN A 70 -6.02 -9.35 13.80
CA GLN A 70 -7.21 -9.86 14.50
C GLN A 70 -8.35 -8.84 14.53
N GLY A 71 -8.20 -7.69 13.87
CA GLY A 71 -9.25 -6.68 13.73
C GLY A 71 -9.34 -5.67 14.88
N ALA A 72 -8.38 -5.64 15.81
CA ALA A 72 -8.36 -4.64 16.86
C ALA A 72 -7.98 -3.27 16.29
N ARG A 73 -8.74 -2.23 16.61
CA ARG A 73 -8.45 -0.85 16.14
C ARG A 73 -7.14 -0.34 16.73
N LEU A 74 -6.34 0.29 15.88
CA LEU A 74 -5.10 0.96 16.25
C LEU A 74 -5.30 2.48 16.29
N TYR A 75 -4.71 3.11 17.30
CA TYR A 75 -4.77 4.55 17.52
C TYR A 75 -3.44 5.25 17.23
N ASP A 76 -2.33 4.55 17.42
CA ASP A 76 -0.97 5.00 17.15
C ASP A 76 -0.20 3.83 16.54
N THR A 77 0.56 4.10 15.48
CA THR A 77 1.42 3.10 14.80
C THR A 77 2.87 3.58 14.64
N ASP A 78 3.16 4.83 15.04
CA ASP A 78 4.47 5.47 14.88
C ASP A 78 5.33 5.29 16.14
N HIS A 79 4.72 4.91 17.27
CA HIS A 79 5.42 4.70 18.53
C HIS A 79 5.22 3.30 19.11
N SER A 80 6.31 2.74 19.63
CA SER A 80 6.25 1.55 20.51
C SER A 80 5.78 1.92 21.92
N LEU A 81 5.11 0.96 22.57
CA LEU A 81 4.80 1.00 23.98
C LEU A 81 6.06 0.81 24.83
N LYS A 82 6.35 1.78 25.69
CA LYS A 82 7.59 1.87 26.48
C LYS A 82 7.31 2.10 27.97
N ALA A 83 8.25 1.72 28.84
CA ALA A 83 8.24 2.09 30.25
C ALA A 83 8.67 3.57 30.44
N GLY A 84 7.78 4.49 30.09
CA GLY A 84 8.05 5.93 30.03
C GLY A 84 8.54 6.39 28.65
N GLU A 85 8.57 7.71 28.43
CA GLU A 85 8.79 8.30 27.10
C GLU A 85 10.13 7.89 26.47
N ARG A 86 11.20 7.87 27.26
CA ARG A 86 12.55 7.43 26.85
C ARG A 86 12.98 6.12 27.51
N GLY A 87 12.01 5.31 27.95
CA GLY A 87 12.25 4.01 28.56
C GLY A 87 12.39 2.87 27.55
N PRO A 88 12.66 1.64 28.03
CA PRO A 88 12.73 0.46 27.18
C PRO A 88 11.34 0.07 26.64
N THR A 89 11.31 -0.56 25.46
CA THR A 89 10.10 -1.13 24.86
C THR A 89 9.60 -2.34 25.67
N LEU A 90 8.29 -2.45 25.82
CA LEU A 90 7.66 -3.53 26.58
C LEU A 90 7.28 -4.71 25.70
N LEU A 91 7.52 -5.94 26.16
CA LEU A 91 7.16 -7.17 25.44
C LEU A 91 5.63 -7.35 25.26
N GLN A 92 4.84 -6.68 26.10
CA GLN A 92 3.38 -6.68 26.02
C GLN A 92 2.83 -5.88 24.82
N ASP A 93 3.70 -5.15 24.09
CA ASP A 93 3.32 -4.48 22.85
C ASP A 93 3.06 -5.50 21.73
N HIS A 94 1.83 -6.01 21.70
CA HIS A 94 1.42 -6.98 20.70
C HIS A 94 1.36 -6.39 19.29
N HIS A 95 0.98 -5.11 19.15
CA HIS A 95 0.92 -4.43 17.85
C HIS A 95 2.30 -4.37 17.20
N LEU A 96 3.30 -3.91 17.95
CA LEU A 96 4.68 -3.84 17.46
C LEU A 96 5.17 -5.22 17.04
N ARG A 97 5.00 -6.22 17.90
CA ARG A 97 5.47 -7.58 17.66
C ARG A 97 4.84 -8.18 16.41
N GLU A 98 3.54 -8.03 16.26
CA GLU A 98 2.82 -8.50 15.08
C GLU A 98 3.31 -7.82 13.80
N LYS A 99 3.43 -6.49 13.80
CA LYS A 99 3.87 -5.70 12.64
C LYS A 99 5.28 -6.11 12.19
N ILE A 100 6.22 -6.24 13.12
CA ILE A 100 7.60 -6.64 12.80
C ILE A 100 7.66 -8.12 12.38
N THR A 101 6.94 -9.01 13.07
CA THR A 101 6.91 -10.42 12.68
C THR A 101 6.37 -10.59 11.27
N HIS A 102 5.32 -9.86 10.89
CA HIS A 102 4.83 -9.91 9.51
C HIS A 102 5.88 -9.42 8.52
N PHE A 103 6.53 -8.29 8.80
CA PHE A 103 7.58 -7.72 7.94
C PHE A 103 8.75 -8.69 7.73
N ASP A 104 9.27 -9.27 8.81
CA ASP A 104 10.40 -10.20 8.78
C ASP A 104 10.11 -11.45 7.92
N HIS A 105 8.84 -11.76 7.68
CA HIS A 105 8.38 -12.93 6.93
C HIS A 105 7.69 -12.57 5.60
N GLU A 106 7.89 -11.36 5.06
CA GLU A 106 7.27 -10.96 3.79
C GLU A 106 7.85 -11.69 2.57
N ARG A 107 9.08 -12.18 2.67
CA ARG A 107 9.78 -12.80 1.54
C ARG A 107 9.46 -14.30 1.46
N ILE A 108 9.14 -14.74 0.25
CA ILE A 108 9.00 -16.15 -0.13
C ILE A 108 10.08 -16.53 -1.15
N PRO A 109 10.42 -17.81 -1.29
CA PRO A 109 11.36 -18.26 -2.31
C PRO A 109 10.91 -17.86 -3.72
N GLU A 110 11.88 -17.56 -4.58
CA GLU A 110 11.65 -17.36 -6.01
C GLU A 110 11.38 -18.69 -6.72
N ARG A 111 10.82 -18.62 -7.94
CA ARG A 111 10.56 -19.80 -8.77
C ARG A 111 11.86 -20.24 -9.46
N VAL A 112 12.09 -21.55 -9.55
CA VAL A 112 13.17 -22.18 -10.34
C VAL A 112 12.75 -22.30 -11.79
#